data_AF-A0A645JA76-F1
#
_entry.id   AF-A0A645JA76-F1
#
_cell.length_a   1.000
_cell.length_b   1.000
_cell.length_c   1.000
_cell.angle_alpha   90.00
_cell.angle_beta   90.00
_cell.angle_gamma   90.00
#
_symmetry.space_group_name_H-M   'P 1'
#
loop_
_entity.id
_entity.type
_entity.pdbx_description
1 polymer ?
#
loop_
_entity_poly.entity_id
_entity_poly.type
_entity_poly.pdbx_seq_one_letter_code
_entity_poly.pdbx_strand_id
1 'polypeptide(L)'
;MGYFEKKSLRENLVRGFVRADQRKPWETLFFDEGFTLPLLQEKAGPYAFPLEMVRLGPSASNKQPWRIVRESGRYHFFEQKTPGYGSTFNFDMQSIDMGIAACHFHLAAMEKGLEGKFEMDAAPTLAFPENAVYKYSWIPD
;
A
#
# COMPACT_ATOMS: atom_id res chain seq x y z
N MET A 1 2.31 -38.39 12.53
CA MET A 1 3.43 -37.75 13.25
C MET A 1 3.79 -36.45 12.53
N GLY A 2 3.24 -35.32 12.97
CA GLY A 2 3.58 -33.99 12.44
C GLY A 2 4.51 -33.30 13.43
N TYR A 3 5.69 -32.91 12.97
CA TYR A 3 6.73 -32.28 13.78
C TYR A 3 6.30 -30.86 14.14
N PHE A 4 6.00 -30.60 15.41
CA PHE A 4 6.02 -29.25 15.97
C PHE A 4 7.48 -28.80 16.08
N GLU A 5 8.03 -28.29 14.98
CA GLU A 5 9.32 -27.62 15.01
C GLU A 5 9.15 -26.32 15.82
N LYS A 6 9.78 -26.27 17.00
CA LYS A 6 9.84 -25.06 17.82
C LYS A 6 10.45 -23.95 16.97
N LYS A 7 9.63 -22.98 16.53
CA LYS A 7 10.09 -21.74 15.89
C LYS A 7 11.30 -21.21 16.65
N SER A 8 12.41 -21.12 15.95
CA SER A 8 13.72 -20.80 16.52
C SER A 8 13.64 -19.42 17.17
N LEU A 9 14.17 -19.29 18.39
CA LEU A 9 14.32 -17.99 19.09
C LEU A 9 14.99 -16.92 18.19
N ARG A 10 15.76 -17.37 17.18
CA ARG A 10 16.39 -16.51 16.15
C ARG A 10 15.36 -15.87 15.21
N GLU A 11 14.29 -16.56 14.82
CA GLU A 11 13.24 -15.97 13.96
C GLU A 11 12.48 -14.84 14.67
N ASN A 12 12.16 -15.01 15.96
CA ASN A 12 11.51 -13.98 16.76
C ASN A 12 12.42 -12.75 16.96
N LEU A 13 13.73 -12.96 17.12
CA LEU A 13 14.71 -11.86 17.18
C LEU A 13 14.75 -11.07 15.86
N VAL A 14 14.82 -11.75 14.71
CA VAL A 14 14.83 -11.07 13.39
C VAL A 14 13.55 -10.26 13.16
N ARG A 15 12.38 -10.81 13.51
CA ARG A 15 11.09 -10.10 13.41
C ARG A 15 10.95 -8.92 14.39
N GLY A 16 11.73 -8.87 15.46
CA GLY A 16 11.77 -7.72 16.37
C GLY A 16 12.66 -6.57 15.86
N PHE A 17 13.72 -6.89 15.11
CA PHE A 17 14.61 -5.89 14.50
C PHE A 17 14.04 -5.28 13.22
N VAL A 18 13.39 -6.10 12.39
CA VAL A 18 12.51 -5.60 11.34
C VAL A 18 11.29 -5.07 12.07
N ARG A 19 10.96 -3.78 12.02
CA ARG A 19 9.78 -3.20 12.69
C ARG A 19 8.46 -3.68 12.05
N ALA A 20 8.31 -4.98 11.80
CA ALA A 20 7.28 -5.62 10.99
C ALA A 20 5.87 -5.42 11.54
N ASP A 21 5.74 -4.99 12.80
CA ASP A 21 4.45 -4.68 13.44
C ASP A 21 4.14 -3.17 13.47
N GLN A 22 5.10 -2.29 13.13
CA GLN A 22 4.87 -0.84 13.11
C GLN A 22 4.38 -0.40 11.73
N ARG A 23 3.11 -0.03 11.59
CA ARG A 23 2.62 0.58 10.35
C ARG A 23 2.86 2.08 10.32
N LYS A 24 3.05 2.62 9.12
CA LYS A 24 3.16 4.06 8.92
C LYS A 24 1.84 4.73 9.35
N PRO A 25 1.89 5.99 9.81
CA PRO A 25 0.67 6.75 10.07
C PRO A 25 -0.14 6.95 8.79
N TRP A 26 -1.47 6.95 8.93
CA TRP A 26 -2.43 7.06 7.83
C TRP A 26 -2.14 8.26 6.92
N GLU A 27 -1.90 9.42 7.53
CA GLU A 27 -1.66 10.72 6.90
C GLU A 27 -0.38 10.78 6.05
N THR A 28 0.50 9.77 6.18
CA THR A 28 1.71 9.65 5.36
C THR A 28 1.51 8.77 4.13
N LEU A 29 0.38 8.05 4.05
CA LEU A 29 0.09 7.06 3.02
C LEU A 29 -1.03 7.49 2.09
N PHE A 30 -2.01 8.23 2.60
CA PHE A 30 -3.26 8.51 1.89
C PHE A 30 -3.52 10.01 1.80
N PHE A 31 -3.83 10.47 0.59
CA PHE A 31 -3.93 11.89 0.27
C PHE A 31 -5.18 12.18 -0.57
N ASP A 32 -5.56 13.45 -0.62
CA ASP A 32 -6.73 13.97 -1.33
C ASP A 32 -6.29 15.06 -2.31
N GLU A 33 -6.72 14.97 -3.56
CA GLU A 33 -6.48 15.95 -4.63
C GLU A 33 -4.98 16.30 -4.86
N GLY A 34 -4.06 15.43 -4.46
CA GLY A 34 -2.61 15.60 -4.61
C GLY A 34 -1.81 15.00 -3.46
N PHE A 35 -0.47 15.17 -3.47
CA PHE A 35 0.44 14.58 -2.46
C PHE A 35 0.62 15.42 -1.18
N THR A 36 0.05 16.62 -1.11
CA THR A 36 0.28 17.56 -0.01
C THR A 36 -0.84 17.59 1.02
N LEU A 37 -2.03 17.13 0.66
CA LEU A 37 -3.21 17.17 1.52
C LEU A 37 -3.54 15.74 1.99
N PRO A 38 -3.27 15.39 3.26
CA PRO A 38 -3.64 14.09 3.78
C PRO A 38 -5.15 13.86 3.71
N LEU A 39 -5.55 12.68 3.26
CA LEU A 39 -6.96 12.26 3.31
C LEU A 39 -7.30 11.95 4.75
N LEU A 40 -8.21 12.71 5.37
CA LEU A 40 -8.67 12.38 6.72
C LEU A 40 -9.49 11.08 6.71
N GLN A 41 -9.28 10.23 7.72
CA GLN A 41 -9.96 8.93 7.80
C GLN A 41 -11.50 9.07 7.81
N GLU A 42 -12.03 10.07 8.50
CA GLU A 42 -13.45 10.42 8.52
C GLU A 42 -13.98 10.88 7.15
N LYS A 43 -13.13 11.48 6.32
CA LYS A 43 -13.46 11.92 4.95
C LYS A 43 -13.31 10.80 3.91
N ALA A 44 -12.69 9.68 4.26
CA ALA A 44 -12.54 8.53 3.38
C ALA A 44 -13.84 7.73 3.22
N GLY A 45 -14.84 7.96 4.08
CA GLY A 45 -16.17 7.38 3.96
C GLY A 45 -16.13 5.84 3.89
N PRO A 46 -16.88 5.20 2.97
CA PRO A 46 -16.87 3.74 2.82
C PRO A 46 -15.49 3.15 2.52
N TYR A 47 -14.62 3.93 1.86
CA TYR A 47 -13.26 3.52 1.51
C TYR A 47 -12.26 3.63 2.67
N ALA A 48 -12.67 4.12 3.84
CA ALA A 48 -11.82 4.13 5.02
C ALA A 48 -11.33 2.72 5.40
N PHE A 49 -12.21 1.73 5.30
CA PHE A 49 -11.88 0.34 5.62
C PHE A 49 -10.91 -0.30 4.61
N PRO A 50 -11.15 -0.24 3.28
CA PRO A 50 -10.16 -0.69 2.29
C PRO A 50 -8.78 -0.05 2.43
N LEU A 51 -8.71 1.26 2.65
CA LEU A 51 -7.44 1.96 2.86
C LEU A 51 -6.72 1.48 4.13
N GLU A 52 -7.47 1.25 5.23
CA GLU A 52 -6.88 0.69 6.45
C GLU A 52 -6.32 -0.72 6.20
N MET A 53 -7.00 -1.54 5.40
CA MET A 53 -6.51 -2.88 5.05
C MET A 53 -5.23 -2.83 4.22
N VAL A 54 -5.09 -1.83 3.33
CA VAL A 54 -3.81 -1.57 2.66
C VAL A 54 -2.74 -1.17 3.66
N ARG A 55 -3.05 -0.25 4.60
CA ARG A 55 -2.10 0.17 5.63
C ARG A 55 -1.59 -1.01 6.46
N LEU A 56 -2.46 -1.96 6.79
CA LEU A 56 -2.10 -3.16 7.56
C LEU A 56 -1.37 -4.23 6.72
N GLY A 57 -1.37 -4.12 5.39
CA GLY A 57 -0.72 -5.06 4.48
C GLY A 57 0.78 -5.25 4.76
N PRO A 58 1.33 -6.46 4.55
CA PRO A 58 2.76 -6.70 4.68
C PRO A 58 3.54 -6.04 3.54
N SER A 59 4.80 -5.68 3.80
CA SER A 59 5.73 -5.19 2.76
C SER A 59 7.17 -5.58 3.06
N ALA A 60 8.01 -5.64 2.03
CA ALA A 60 9.42 -5.94 2.17
C ALA A 60 10.11 -4.93 3.10
N SER A 61 10.82 -5.43 4.12
CA SER A 61 11.43 -4.63 5.19
C SER A 61 10.47 -3.62 5.86
N ASN A 62 9.16 -3.87 5.80
CA ASN A 62 8.09 -3.01 6.29
C ASN A 62 8.12 -1.57 5.75
N LYS A 63 8.58 -1.40 4.49
CA LYS A 63 8.74 -0.07 3.88
C LYS A 63 7.42 0.62 3.57
N GLN A 64 6.36 -0.14 3.29
CA GLN A 64 5.03 0.36 2.91
C GLN A 64 5.16 1.41 1.80
N PRO A 65 5.63 0.99 0.60
CA PRO A 65 5.98 1.92 -0.47
C PRO A 65 4.76 2.58 -1.10
N TRP A 66 3.55 2.09 -0.86
CA TRP A 66 2.32 2.63 -1.43
C TRP A 66 2.01 4.05 -0.94
N ARG A 67 1.64 4.91 -1.87
CA ARG A 67 0.96 6.18 -1.64
C ARG A 67 -0.32 6.14 -2.46
N ILE A 68 -1.45 6.46 -1.85
CA ILE A 68 -2.74 6.47 -2.54
C ILE A 68 -3.28 7.89 -2.52
N VAL A 69 -3.56 8.43 -3.70
CA VAL A 69 -4.18 9.75 -3.86
C VAL A 69 -5.62 9.52 -4.30
N ARG A 70 -6.58 10.07 -3.57
CA ARG A 70 -7.96 10.18 -4.03
C ARG A 70 -8.10 11.44 -4.88
N GLU A 71 -8.62 11.31 -6.09
CA GLU A 71 -8.92 12.44 -6.98
C GLU A 71 -10.20 12.11 -7.74
N SER A 72 -11.20 13.01 -7.73
CA SER A 72 -12.45 12.81 -8.46
C SER A 72 -13.14 11.46 -8.21
N GLY A 73 -13.07 10.96 -6.96
CA GLY A 73 -13.64 9.67 -6.54
C GLY A 73 -12.82 8.44 -6.91
N ARG A 74 -11.73 8.59 -7.69
CA ARG A 74 -10.80 7.51 -8.05
C ARG A 74 -9.68 7.42 -7.02
N TYR A 75 -9.06 6.26 -6.89
CA TYR A 75 -7.94 6.04 -5.98
C TYR A 75 -6.70 5.63 -6.76
N HIS A 76 -5.73 6.52 -6.86
CA HIS A 76 -4.52 6.37 -7.66
C HIS A 76 -3.37 5.84 -6.80
N PHE A 77 -2.81 4.70 -7.17
CA PHE A 77 -1.75 4.02 -6.43
C PHE A 77 -0.40 4.36 -7.03
N PHE A 78 0.47 4.89 -6.18
CA PHE A 78 1.84 5.23 -6.49
C PHE A 78 2.79 4.42 -5.62
N GLU A 79 3.87 3.99 -6.23
CA GLU A 79 4.99 3.35 -5.58
C GLU A 79 6.03 4.41 -5.23
N GLN A 80 6.24 4.67 -3.94
CA GLN A 80 7.32 5.52 -3.47
C GLN A 80 8.62 4.73 -3.40
N LYS A 81 9.51 4.98 -4.37
CA LYS A 81 10.82 4.35 -4.46
C LYS A 81 11.67 4.71 -3.24
N THR A 82 12.27 3.69 -2.64
CA THR A 82 13.23 3.87 -1.55
C THR A 82 14.64 3.93 -2.15
N PRO A 83 15.39 5.04 -2.00
CA PRO A 83 16.75 5.14 -2.53
C PRO A 83 17.63 3.98 -2.05
N GLY A 84 18.35 3.34 -2.97
CA GLY A 84 19.29 2.25 -2.69
C GLY A 84 18.65 0.90 -2.31
N TYR A 85 17.31 0.75 -2.35
CA TYR A 85 16.66 -0.52 -2.00
C TYR A 85 16.63 -1.52 -3.17
N GLY A 86 16.53 -1.02 -4.41
CA GLY A 86 16.44 -1.86 -5.62
C GLY A 86 17.78 -2.36 -6.17
N SER A 87 18.91 -1.78 -5.75
CA SER A 87 20.24 -2.12 -6.31
C SER A 87 20.77 -3.50 -5.88
N THR A 88 20.17 -4.09 -4.85
CA THR A 88 20.61 -5.38 -4.27
C THR A 88 19.86 -6.57 -4.85
N PHE A 89 18.73 -6.35 -5.55
CA PHE A 89 17.87 -7.41 -6.08
C PHE A 89 17.79 -7.32 -7.61
N ASN A 90 17.78 -8.46 -8.29
CA ASN A 90 17.63 -8.54 -9.75
C ASN A 90 16.19 -8.26 -10.24
N PHE A 91 15.29 -7.86 -9.34
CA PHE A 91 13.88 -7.60 -9.63
C PHE A 91 13.34 -6.50 -8.69
N ASP A 92 12.26 -5.85 -9.13
CA ASP A 92 11.64 -4.77 -8.37
C ASP A 92 10.77 -5.30 -7.22
N MET A 93 11.40 -5.51 -6.07
CA MET A 93 10.72 -5.98 -4.85
C MET A 93 9.54 -5.08 -4.45
N GLN A 94 9.66 -3.75 -4.63
CA GLN A 94 8.62 -2.81 -4.26
C GLN A 94 7.39 -2.91 -5.18
N SER A 95 7.55 -3.37 -6.43
CA SER A 95 6.42 -3.69 -7.31
C SER A 95 5.57 -4.86 -6.79
N ILE A 96 6.18 -5.84 -6.11
CA ILE A 96 5.44 -6.94 -5.47
C ILE A 96 4.58 -6.40 -4.32
N ASP A 97 5.15 -5.50 -3.51
CA ASP A 97 4.43 -4.84 -2.42
C ASP A 97 3.20 -4.05 -2.93
N MET A 98 3.26 -3.48 -4.14
CA MET A 98 2.09 -2.84 -4.75
C MET A 98 1.01 -3.87 -5.08
N GLY A 99 1.35 -5.04 -5.62
CA GLY A 99 0.38 -6.13 -5.82
C GLY A 99 -0.32 -6.57 -4.53
N ILE A 100 0.41 -6.61 -3.41
CA ILE A 100 -0.15 -6.87 -2.07
C ILE A 100 -1.15 -5.77 -1.69
N ALA A 101 -0.78 -4.50 -1.87
CA ALA A 101 -1.68 -3.37 -1.62
C ALA A 101 -2.96 -3.45 -2.47
N ALA A 102 -2.86 -3.77 -3.77
CA ALA A 102 -4.03 -3.95 -4.63
C ALA A 102 -4.97 -5.04 -4.12
N CYS A 103 -4.42 -6.20 -3.75
CA CYS A 103 -5.18 -7.34 -3.25
C CYS A 103 -5.93 -6.99 -1.94
N HIS A 104 -5.22 -6.40 -0.97
CA HIS A 104 -5.80 -5.97 0.30
C HIS A 104 -6.92 -4.93 0.09
N PHE A 105 -6.71 -3.96 -0.79
CA PHE A 105 -7.73 -2.96 -1.11
C PHE A 105 -8.97 -3.61 -1.74
N HIS A 106 -8.77 -4.43 -2.77
CA HIS A 106 -9.86 -5.02 -3.54
C HIS A 106 -10.71 -5.96 -2.70
N LEU A 107 -10.10 -6.89 -1.97
CA LEU A 107 -10.85 -7.81 -1.11
C LEU A 107 -11.66 -7.07 -0.04
N ALA A 108 -11.08 -6.03 0.56
CA ALA A 108 -11.76 -5.20 1.53
C ALA A 108 -12.88 -4.34 0.91
N ALA A 109 -12.70 -3.86 -0.32
CA ALA A 109 -13.74 -3.14 -1.06
C ALA A 109 -14.92 -4.06 -1.37
N MET A 110 -14.65 -5.27 -1.88
CA MET A 110 -15.66 -6.30 -2.13
C MET A 110 -16.42 -6.69 -0.86
N GLU A 111 -15.72 -6.85 0.28
CA GLU A 111 -16.36 -7.13 1.58
C GLU A 111 -17.34 -6.03 2.00
N LYS A 112 -17.08 -4.78 1.61
CA LYS A 112 -17.96 -3.63 1.87
C LYS A 112 -18.99 -3.37 0.76
N GLY A 113 -19.07 -4.24 -0.25
CA GLY A 113 -19.97 -4.05 -1.40
C GLY A 113 -19.60 -2.84 -2.26
N LEU A 114 -18.33 -2.45 -2.26
CA LEU A 114 -17.81 -1.34 -3.07
C LEU A 114 -17.31 -1.89 -4.40
N GLU A 115 -18.18 -1.86 -5.41
CA GLU A 115 -17.87 -2.30 -6.77
C GLU A 115 -16.92 -1.32 -7.49
N GLY A 116 -16.20 -1.85 -8.48
CA GLY A 116 -15.16 -1.12 -9.19
C GLY A 116 -14.08 -2.03 -9.77
N LYS A 117 -13.08 -1.41 -10.41
CA LYS A 117 -12.01 -2.09 -11.14
C LYS A 117 -10.68 -1.37 -11.04
N PHE A 118 -9.59 -2.11 -11.23
CA PHE A 118 -8.27 -1.50 -11.43
C PHE A 118 -8.02 -1.18 -12.90
N GLU A 119 -7.50 0.02 -13.17
CA GLU A 119 -7.04 0.46 -14.49
C GLU A 119 -5.57 0.89 -14.43
N MET A 120 -4.76 0.41 -15.38
CA MET A 120 -3.33 0.74 -15.47
C MET A 120 -3.06 2.02 -16.28
N ASP A 121 -4.01 2.43 -17.12
CA ASP A 121 -3.87 3.60 -18.01
C ASP A 121 -4.75 4.78 -17.55
N ALA A 122 -4.96 4.89 -16.24
CA ALA A 122 -5.79 5.91 -15.60
C ALA A 122 -4.94 6.88 -14.76
N ALA A 123 -3.73 7.20 -15.25
CA ALA A 123 -2.82 8.10 -14.56
C ALA A 123 -3.48 9.49 -14.42
N PRO A 124 -3.55 10.04 -13.19
CA PRO A 124 -4.14 11.35 -12.98
C PRO A 124 -3.25 12.46 -13.53
N THR A 125 -3.86 13.59 -13.87
CA THR A 125 -3.10 14.79 -14.29
C THR A 125 -2.72 15.61 -13.07
N LEU A 126 -1.92 15.03 -12.19
CA LEU A 126 -1.44 15.67 -10.96
C LEU A 126 0.09 15.65 -10.88
N ALA A 127 0.66 16.65 -10.22
CA ALA A 127 2.07 16.66 -9.90
C ALA A 127 2.34 15.70 -8.73
N PHE A 128 3.38 14.87 -8.86
CA PHE A 128 3.82 13.95 -7.82
C PHE A 128 5.34 14.00 -7.63
N PRO A 129 5.86 13.62 -6.45
CA PRO A 129 7.29 13.64 -6.17
C PRO A 129 8.11 12.81 -7.16
N GLU A 130 9.36 13.20 -7.43
CA GLU A 130 10.25 12.48 -8.37
C GLU A 130 10.45 11.01 -8.03
N ASN A 131 10.38 10.66 -6.74
CA ASN A 131 10.52 9.29 -6.26
C ASN A 131 9.18 8.51 -6.21
N ALA A 132 8.08 9.09 -6.68
CA ALA A 132 6.80 8.41 -6.81
C ALA A 132 6.59 7.92 -8.25
N VAL A 133 6.24 6.65 -8.39
CA VAL A 133 5.97 6.01 -9.69
C VAL A 133 4.52 5.56 -9.71
N TYR A 134 3.73 6.06 -10.65
CA TYR A 134 2.35 5.62 -10.84
C TYR A 134 2.29 4.13 -11.22
N LYS A 135 1.31 3.39 -10.70
CA LYS A 135 1.13 1.96 -10.99
C LYS A 135 -0.22 1.62 -11.60
N TYR A 136 -1.30 2.04 -10.96
CA TYR A 136 -2.68 1.76 -11.37
C TYR A 136 -3.66 2.59 -10.54
N SER A 137 -4.94 2.53 -10.86
CA SER A 137 -6.00 3.22 -10.12
C SER A 137 -7.20 2.33 -9.91
N TRP A 138 -7.81 2.42 -8.74
CA TRP A 138 -9.14 1.87 -8.51
C TRP A 138 -10.19 2.89 -8.97
N ILE A 139 -11.06 2.43 -9.86
CA ILE A 139 -12.19 3.17 -10.42
C ILE A 139 -13.45 2.55 -9.82
N PRO A 140 -14.11 3.23 -8.87
CA PRO A 140 -15.43 2.80 -8.40
C PRO A 140 -16.43 2.78 -9.56
N ASP A 141 -17.41 1.88 -9.47
CA ASP A 141 -18.54 1.81 -10.41
C ASP A 141 -19.60 2.91 -10.17
#